data_AF-A0A2S8PMR2-F1
#
_entry.id   AF-A0A2S8PMR2-F1
#
_cell.length_a   1.000
_cell.length_b   1.000
_cell.length_c   1.000
_cell.angle_alpha   90.00
_cell.angle_beta   90.00
_cell.angle_gamma   90.00
#
_symmetry.space_group_name_H-M   'P 1'
#
loop_
_entity.id
_entity.type
_entity.pdbx_description
1 polymer ?
#
loop_
_entity_poly.entity_id
_entity_poly.type
_entity_poly.pdbx_seq_one_letter_code
_entity_poly.pdbx_strand_id
1 'polypeptide(L)'
;MKSVGLQGIEQQSKELFAYFGLAVYYSQALEQQLTNLLMLMKLSKGEVPSEEELTELYRRKLSSSLGQLVNEIRHHFPFTEEETLLLKEVWKQRNYIVHDYFKERIKETFTPDGRARMIRELTAFRDQAQELEQKLQGYTNELYVKLGLENDQPGVSNPH
;
A
#
# COMPACT_ATOMS: atom_id res chain seq x y z
N MET A 1 20.53 30.41 21.66
CA MET A 1 19.32 30.59 20.81
C MET A 1 19.47 30.09 19.37
N LYS A 2 20.61 30.28 18.67
CA LYS A 2 20.77 29.75 17.29
C LYS A 2 20.74 28.21 17.17
N SER A 3 21.20 27.45 18.18
CA SER A 3 21.24 25.97 18.11
C SER A 3 19.85 25.30 18.21
N VAL A 4 18.93 25.88 18.97
CA VAL A 4 17.57 25.33 19.19
C VAL A 4 16.72 25.42 17.91
N GLY A 5 16.87 26.52 17.14
CA GLY A 5 16.15 26.69 15.88
C GLY A 5 16.63 25.74 14.77
N LEU A 6 17.93 25.44 14.71
CA LEU A 6 18.50 24.48 13.77
C LEU A 6 18.10 23.03 14.10
N GLN A 7 18.10 22.65 15.38
CA GLN A 7 17.62 21.34 15.83
C GLN A 7 16.14 21.10 15.49
N GLY A 8 15.27 22.10 15.67
CA GLY A 8 13.86 21.98 15.31
C GLY A 8 13.62 21.77 13.81
N ILE A 9 14.40 22.45 12.95
CA ILE A 9 14.32 22.29 11.49
C ILE A 9 14.82 20.90 11.06
N GLU A 10 15.90 20.43 11.67
CA GLU A 10 16.46 19.10 11.40
C GLU A 10 15.47 18.00 11.82
N GLN A 11 14.85 18.14 13.00
CA GLN A 11 13.88 17.18 13.51
C GLN A 11 12.65 17.08 12.59
N GLN A 12 12.11 18.22 12.16
CA GLN A 12 10.93 18.23 11.29
C GLN A 12 11.25 17.69 9.88
N SER A 13 12.48 17.86 9.41
CA SER A 13 12.93 17.25 8.15
C SER A 13 13.01 15.72 8.26
N LYS A 14 13.55 15.20 9.37
CA LYS A 14 13.56 13.76 9.66
C LYS A 14 12.16 13.19 9.75
N GLU A 15 11.26 13.91 10.43
CA GLU A 15 9.85 13.54 10.54
C GLU A 15 9.19 13.46 9.15
N LEU A 16 9.38 14.48 8.30
CA LEU A 16 8.87 14.46 6.92
C LEU A 16 9.33 13.22 6.15
N PHE A 17 10.62 12.89 6.21
CA PHE A 17 11.14 11.70 5.50
C PHE A 17 10.63 10.39 6.12
N ALA A 18 10.41 10.35 7.43
CA ALA A 18 9.78 9.19 8.09
C ALA A 18 8.34 9.00 7.61
N TYR A 19 7.53 10.06 7.54
CA TYR A 19 6.16 9.98 7.02
C TYR A 19 6.12 9.63 5.53
N PHE A 20 7.09 10.09 4.74
CA PHE A 20 7.23 9.66 3.37
C PHE A 20 7.54 8.16 3.28
N GLY A 21 8.48 7.67 4.11
CA GLY A 21 8.79 6.25 4.23
C GLY A 21 7.56 5.42 4.63
N LEU A 22 6.76 5.88 5.58
CA LEU A 22 5.51 5.23 5.97
C LEU A 22 4.50 5.18 4.81
N ALA A 23 4.32 6.27 4.07
CA ALA A 23 3.45 6.29 2.90
C ALA A 23 3.91 5.27 1.84
N VAL A 24 5.21 5.19 1.55
CA VAL A 24 5.77 4.20 0.62
C VAL A 24 5.60 2.78 1.15
N TYR A 25 5.86 2.54 2.44
CA TYR A 25 5.67 1.23 3.08
C TYR A 25 4.23 0.74 2.94
N TYR A 26 3.23 1.57 3.28
CA TYR A 26 1.83 1.17 3.14
C TYR A 26 1.39 1.01 1.68
N SER A 27 2.02 1.73 0.75
CA SER A 27 1.83 1.48 -0.68
C SER A 27 2.28 0.07 -1.09
N GLN A 28 3.43 -0.37 -0.58
CA GLN A 28 3.97 -1.71 -0.85
C GLN A 28 3.17 -2.81 -0.14
N ALA A 29 2.72 -2.56 1.10
CA ALA A 29 1.84 -3.46 1.83
C ALA A 29 0.52 -3.69 1.05
N LEU A 30 -0.06 -2.62 0.51
CA LEU A 30 -1.26 -2.71 -0.32
C LEU A 30 -1.03 -3.52 -1.62
N GLU A 31 0.11 -3.32 -2.30
CA GLU A 31 0.51 -4.11 -3.48
C GLU A 31 0.63 -5.61 -3.17
N GLN A 32 1.31 -5.92 -2.06
CA GLN A 32 1.45 -7.28 -1.58
C GLN A 32 0.08 -7.90 -1.24
N GLN A 33 -0.80 -7.12 -0.63
CA GLN A 33 -2.11 -7.60 -0.22
C GLN A 33 -3.03 -7.91 -1.40
N LEU A 34 -3.02 -7.06 -2.43
CA LEU A 34 -3.73 -7.32 -3.68
C LEU A 34 -3.17 -8.55 -4.41
N THR A 35 -1.84 -8.73 -4.37
CA THR A 35 -1.20 -9.92 -4.92
C THR A 35 -1.68 -11.18 -4.21
N ASN A 36 -1.67 -11.20 -2.87
CA ASN A 36 -2.17 -12.32 -2.07
C ASN A 36 -3.61 -12.66 -2.42
N LEU A 37 -4.48 -11.64 -2.49
CA LEU A 37 -5.89 -11.83 -2.79
C LEU A 37 -6.08 -12.45 -4.19
N LEU A 38 -5.39 -11.95 -5.22
CA LEU A 38 -5.42 -12.52 -6.57
C LEU A 38 -4.93 -13.97 -6.63
N MET A 39 -3.89 -14.32 -5.87
CA MET A 39 -3.35 -15.68 -5.82
C MET A 39 -4.33 -16.66 -5.17
N LEU A 40 -4.88 -16.32 -4.01
CA LEU A 40 -5.88 -17.16 -3.33
C LEU A 40 -7.15 -17.34 -4.16
N MET A 41 -7.56 -16.30 -4.89
CA MET A 41 -8.69 -16.41 -5.81
C MET A 41 -8.45 -17.42 -6.92
N LYS A 42 -7.25 -17.46 -7.51
CA LYS A 42 -6.92 -18.45 -8.54
C LYS A 42 -6.97 -19.87 -7.98
N LEU A 43 -6.36 -20.08 -6.81
CA LEU A 43 -6.43 -21.36 -6.09
C LEU A 43 -7.89 -21.77 -5.83
N SER A 44 -8.76 -20.85 -5.41
CA SER A 44 -10.17 -21.15 -5.14
C SER A 44 -10.99 -21.58 -6.35
N LYS A 45 -10.53 -21.28 -7.57
CA LYS A 45 -11.19 -21.69 -8.82
C LYS A 45 -10.75 -23.07 -9.31
N GLY A 46 -9.91 -23.78 -8.55
CA GLY A 46 -9.35 -25.06 -8.98
C GLY A 46 -8.27 -24.92 -10.05
N GLU A 47 -7.82 -23.69 -10.35
CA GLU A 47 -6.52 -23.45 -10.98
C GLU A 47 -5.49 -23.77 -9.90
N VAL A 48 -5.13 -25.04 -9.73
CA VAL A 48 -4.07 -25.49 -8.81
C VAL A 48 -2.79 -25.66 -9.64
N PRO A 49 -2.03 -24.57 -9.87
CA PRO A 49 -0.72 -24.68 -10.48
C PRO A 49 0.19 -25.58 -9.62
N SER A 50 1.17 -26.22 -10.25
CA SER A 50 2.29 -26.81 -9.51
C SER A 50 2.97 -25.74 -8.64
N GLU A 51 3.74 -26.15 -7.64
CA GLU A 51 4.48 -25.21 -6.78
C GLU A 51 5.39 -24.26 -7.58
N GLU A 52 5.99 -24.76 -8.67
CA GLU A 52 6.80 -23.95 -9.60
C GLU A 52 5.95 -22.94 -10.37
N GLU A 53 4.78 -23.34 -10.87
CA GLU A 53 3.85 -22.47 -11.57
C GLU A 53 3.27 -21.41 -10.63
N LEU A 54 3.02 -21.75 -9.36
CA LEU A 54 2.57 -20.82 -8.32
C LEU A 54 3.64 -19.77 -8.03
N THR A 55 4.90 -20.20 -7.87
CA THR A 55 6.05 -19.33 -7.62
C THR A 55 6.29 -18.37 -8.78
N GLU A 56 6.22 -18.87 -10.03
CA GLU A 56 6.38 -18.06 -11.23
C GLU A 56 5.21 -17.06 -11.39
N LEU A 57 3.98 -17.49 -11.12
CA LEU A 57 2.82 -16.61 -11.11
C LEU A 57 2.97 -15.50 -10.06
N TYR A 58 3.39 -15.85 -8.85
CA TYR A 58 3.64 -14.90 -7.77
C TYR A 58 4.71 -13.86 -8.16
N ARG A 59 5.83 -14.31 -8.74
CA ARG A 59 6.89 -13.44 -9.26
C ARG A 59 6.36 -12.47 -10.32
N ARG A 60 5.53 -12.95 -11.26
CA ARG A 60 4.90 -12.10 -12.29
C ARG A 60 3.96 -11.06 -11.68
N LYS A 61 3.18 -11.43 -10.66
CA LYS A 61 2.30 -10.48 -9.96
C LYS A 61 3.07 -9.43 -9.19
N LEU A 62 4.16 -9.78 -8.52
CA LEU A 62 5.04 -8.79 -7.88
C LEU A 62 5.70 -7.83 -8.88
N SER A 63 5.91 -8.26 -10.13
CA SER A 63 6.40 -7.37 -11.20
C SER A 63 5.31 -6.51 -11.83
N SER A 64 4.03 -6.76 -11.51
CA SER A 64 2.91 -5.98 -12.01
C SER A 64 2.83 -4.66 -11.25
N SER A 65 2.53 -3.57 -11.98
CA SER A 65 2.18 -2.32 -11.31
C SER A 65 0.93 -2.51 -10.44
N LEU A 66 0.84 -1.77 -9.32
CA LEU A 66 -0.36 -1.70 -8.48
C LEU A 66 -1.64 -1.51 -9.32
N GLY A 67 -1.50 -0.77 -10.42
CA GLY A 67 -2.57 -0.57 -11.37
C GLY A 67 -3.10 -1.76 -12.11
N GLN A 68 -2.20 -2.61 -12.57
CA GLN A 68 -2.57 -3.86 -13.21
C GLN A 68 -3.27 -4.77 -12.20
N LEU A 69 -2.79 -4.81 -10.94
CA LEU A 69 -3.42 -5.57 -9.86
C LEU A 69 -4.83 -5.06 -9.56
N VAL A 70 -5.02 -3.74 -9.41
CA VAL A 70 -6.34 -3.11 -9.19
C VAL A 70 -7.30 -3.38 -10.35
N ASN A 71 -6.82 -3.28 -11.58
CA ASN A 71 -7.67 -3.55 -12.73
C ASN A 71 -8.11 -5.02 -12.78
N GLU A 72 -7.19 -5.95 -12.52
CA GLU A 72 -7.49 -7.38 -12.52
C GLU A 72 -8.46 -7.77 -11.41
N ILE A 73 -8.20 -7.33 -10.18
CA ILE A 73 -8.99 -7.75 -9.01
C ILE A 73 -10.45 -7.30 -9.10
N ARG A 74 -10.71 -6.16 -9.74
CA ARG A 74 -12.07 -5.65 -9.97
C ARG A 74 -12.92 -6.53 -10.90
N HIS A 75 -12.30 -7.38 -11.72
CA HIS A 75 -13.03 -8.36 -12.55
C HIS A 75 -13.36 -9.64 -11.79
N HIS A 76 -12.84 -9.79 -10.57
CA HIS A 76 -12.90 -11.02 -9.82
C HIS A 76 -13.63 -10.84 -8.48
N PHE A 77 -13.45 -9.70 -7.82
CA PHE A 77 -14.14 -9.36 -6.59
C PHE A 77 -15.36 -8.47 -6.88
N PRO A 78 -16.51 -8.73 -6.23
CA PRO A 78 -17.69 -7.87 -6.32
C PRO A 78 -17.51 -6.64 -5.41
N PHE A 79 -16.48 -5.83 -5.67
CA PHE A 79 -16.30 -4.56 -4.96
C PHE A 79 -17.49 -3.64 -5.21
N THR A 80 -17.92 -2.92 -4.17
CA THR A 80 -18.89 -1.84 -4.34
C THR A 80 -18.30 -0.74 -5.23
N GLU A 81 -19.17 0.15 -5.72
CA GLU A 81 -18.72 1.30 -6.49
C GLU A 81 -17.83 2.22 -5.64
N GLU A 82 -18.15 2.41 -4.35
CA GLU A 82 -17.31 3.19 -3.44
C GLU A 82 -15.94 2.54 -3.24
N GLU A 83 -15.87 1.21 -3.05
CA GLU A 83 -14.61 0.47 -2.91
C GLU A 83 -13.74 0.59 -4.16
N THR A 84 -14.36 0.46 -5.33
CA THR A 84 -13.70 0.64 -6.61
C THR A 84 -13.12 2.04 -6.76
N LEU A 85 -13.87 3.08 -6.38
CA LEU A 85 -13.42 4.47 -6.44
C LEU A 85 -12.26 4.71 -5.47
N LEU A 86 -12.38 4.21 -4.23
CA LEU A 86 -11.33 4.31 -3.22
C LEU A 86 -10.03 3.64 -3.68
N LEU A 87 -10.10 2.41 -4.20
CA LEU A 87 -8.95 1.69 -4.77
C LEU A 87 -8.25 2.49 -5.88
N LYS A 88 -9.03 3.11 -6.78
CA LYS A 88 -8.48 3.95 -7.86
C LYS A 88 -7.81 5.20 -7.31
N GLU A 89 -8.42 5.86 -6.32
CA GLU A 89 -7.87 7.10 -5.77
C GLU A 89 -6.58 6.83 -4.99
N VAL A 90 -6.57 5.85 -4.08
CA VAL A 90 -5.37 5.45 -3.33
C VAL A 90 -4.23 5.07 -4.29
N TRP A 91 -4.54 4.36 -5.37
CA TRP A 91 -3.52 4.02 -6.37
C TRP A 91 -2.98 5.26 -7.12
N LYS A 92 -3.84 6.18 -7.58
CA LYS A 92 -3.37 7.43 -8.20
C LYS A 92 -2.46 8.22 -7.25
N GLN A 93 -2.86 8.32 -5.98
CA GLN A 93 -2.07 9.00 -4.96
C GLN A 93 -0.74 8.29 -4.69
N ARG A 94 -0.71 6.95 -4.65
CA ARG A 94 0.55 6.17 -4.58
C ARG A 94 1.48 6.52 -5.73
N ASN A 95 0.98 6.51 -6.96
CA ASN A 95 1.80 6.83 -8.14
C ASN A 95 2.40 8.22 -8.02
N TYR A 96 1.58 9.18 -7.62
CA TYR A 96 2.04 10.54 -7.35
C TYR A 96 3.13 10.58 -6.27
N ILE A 97 2.89 9.95 -5.11
CA ILE A 97 3.83 9.89 -3.97
C ILE A 97 5.18 9.32 -4.40
N VAL A 98 5.18 8.18 -5.09
CA VAL A 98 6.41 7.47 -5.45
C VAL A 98 7.19 8.17 -6.55
N HIS A 99 6.51 8.76 -7.53
CA HIS A 99 7.18 9.24 -8.74
C HIS A 99 7.39 10.75 -8.79
N ASP A 100 6.48 11.56 -8.22
CA ASP A 100 6.41 13.00 -8.52
C ASP A 100 6.34 13.91 -7.28
N TYR A 101 5.94 13.38 -6.13
CA TYR A 101 5.67 14.18 -4.92
C TYR A 101 6.79 15.13 -4.52
N PHE A 102 8.02 14.63 -4.34
CA PHE A 102 9.13 15.51 -3.97
C PHE A 102 9.54 16.47 -5.10
N LYS A 103 9.32 16.13 -6.37
CA LYS A 103 9.62 17.05 -7.48
C LYS A 103 8.70 18.27 -7.44
N GLU A 104 7.42 18.05 -7.15
CA GLU A 104 6.43 19.11 -7.06
C GLU A 104 6.49 19.88 -5.74
N ARG A 105 6.77 19.19 -4.63
CA ARG A 105 6.78 19.73 -3.27
C ARG A 105 8.15 20.19 -2.77
N ILE A 106 9.15 20.26 -3.65
CA ILE A 106 10.55 20.50 -3.22
C ILE A 106 10.70 21.82 -2.46
N LYS A 107 9.92 22.84 -2.84
CA LYS A 107 10.02 24.19 -2.24
C LYS A 107 9.51 24.20 -0.80
N GLU A 108 8.49 23.39 -0.53
CA GLU A 108 7.85 23.23 0.77
C GLU A 108 8.80 22.61 1.79
N THR A 109 9.76 21.79 1.34
CA THR A 109 10.78 21.18 2.21
C THR A 109 11.65 22.20 2.95
N PHE A 110 11.80 23.42 2.41
CA PHE A 110 12.67 24.46 2.98
C PHE A 110 12.02 25.26 4.12
N THR A 111 10.70 25.18 4.28
CA THR A 111 9.98 25.97 5.29
C THR A 111 9.30 25.09 6.35
N PRO A 112 9.19 25.54 7.61
CA PRO A 112 8.48 24.76 8.62
C PRO A 112 7.01 24.48 8.28
N ASP A 113 6.31 25.47 7.73
CA ASP A 113 4.89 25.33 7.35
C ASP A 113 4.72 24.40 6.14
N GLY A 114 5.65 24.45 5.18
CA GLY A 114 5.68 23.55 4.04
C GLY A 114 5.89 22.10 4.47
N ARG A 115 6.89 21.83 5.31
CA ARG A 115 7.11 20.48 5.86
C ARG A 115 5.89 19.98 6.66
N ALA A 116 5.29 20.85 7.49
CA ALA A 116 4.08 20.48 8.23
C ALA A 116 2.90 20.14 7.32
N ARG A 117 2.74 20.85 6.19
CA ARG A 117 1.74 20.52 5.16
C ARG A 117 2.04 19.16 4.53
N MET A 118 3.28 18.93 4.11
CA MET A 118 3.69 17.67 3.50
C MET A 118 3.48 16.47 4.46
N ILE A 119 3.78 16.63 5.75
CA ILE A 119 3.53 15.60 6.76
C ILE A 119 2.03 15.26 6.84
N ARG A 120 1.15 16.28 6.85
CA ARG A 120 -0.31 16.05 6.85
C ARG A 120 -0.79 15.32 5.59
N GLU A 121 -0.30 15.70 4.42
CA GLU A 121 -0.63 15.04 3.14
C GLU A 121 -0.24 13.55 3.17
N LEU A 122 0.99 13.25 3.60
CA LEU A 122 1.50 11.87 3.70
C LEU A 122 0.79 11.06 4.79
N THR A 123 0.42 11.69 5.90
CA THR A 123 -0.35 11.05 6.98
C THR A 123 -1.74 10.67 6.49
N ALA A 124 -2.44 11.57 5.80
CA ALA A 124 -3.77 11.29 5.27
C ALA A 124 -3.74 10.14 4.26
N PHE A 125 -2.73 10.12 3.37
CA PHE A 125 -2.55 9.01 2.45
C PHE A 125 -2.24 7.69 3.19
N ARG A 126 -1.33 7.71 4.17
CA ARG A 126 -0.99 6.54 5.00
C ARG A 126 -2.25 5.93 5.59
N ASP A 127 -3.10 6.74 6.21
CA ASP A 127 -4.33 6.30 6.86
C ASP A 127 -5.29 5.64 5.87
N GLN A 128 -5.51 6.28 4.72
CA GLN A 128 -6.34 5.71 3.66
C GLN A 128 -5.79 4.39 3.11
N ALA A 129 -4.47 4.31 2.91
CA ALA A 129 -3.82 3.09 2.42
C ALA A 129 -3.91 1.95 3.44
N GLN A 130 -3.71 2.26 4.72
CA GLN A 130 -3.81 1.30 5.83
C GLN A 130 -5.24 0.77 6.00
N GLU A 131 -6.25 1.65 6.02
CA GLU A 131 -7.65 1.25 6.12
C GLU A 131 -8.06 0.32 4.97
N LEU A 132 -7.61 0.64 3.75
CA LEU A 132 -7.87 -0.18 2.58
C LEU A 132 -7.15 -1.53 2.63
N GLU A 133 -5.90 -1.54 3.08
CA GLU A 133 -5.12 -2.78 3.27
C GLU A 133 -5.82 -3.71 4.27
N GLN A 134 -6.25 -3.19 5.42
CA GLN A 134 -6.98 -3.95 6.43
C GLN A 134 -8.29 -4.51 5.90
N LYS A 135 -9.01 -3.73 5.08
CA LYS A 135 -10.24 -4.19 4.43
C LYS A 135 -9.96 -5.34 3.47
N LEU A 136 -8.91 -5.24 2.65
CA LEU A 136 -8.50 -6.31 1.74
C LEU A 136 -8.00 -7.55 2.50
N GLN A 137 -7.38 -7.36 3.67
CA GLN A 137 -7.02 -8.44 4.59
C GLN A 137 -8.24 -9.23 5.06
N GLY A 138 -9.37 -8.57 5.30
CA GLY A 138 -10.64 -9.24 5.59
C GLY A 138 -11.03 -10.26 4.51
N TYR A 139 -11.02 -9.85 3.25
CA TYR A 139 -11.34 -10.74 2.13
C TYR A 139 -10.34 -11.90 1.96
N THR A 140 -9.05 -11.61 2.13
CA THR A 140 -7.99 -12.62 2.09
C THR A 140 -8.20 -13.67 3.19
N ASN A 141 -8.51 -13.24 4.42
CA ASN A 141 -8.80 -14.14 5.54
C ASN A 141 -10.00 -15.05 5.25
N GLU A 142 -11.09 -14.50 4.70
CA GLU A 142 -12.25 -15.30 4.30
C GLU A 142 -11.91 -16.37 3.25
N LEU A 143 -11.03 -16.06 2.30
CA LEU A 143 -10.57 -17.03 1.30
C LEU A 143 -9.68 -18.12 1.92
N TYR A 144 -8.77 -17.77 2.83
CA TYR A 144 -7.96 -18.76 3.54
C TYR A 144 -8.84 -19.78 4.27
N VAL A 145 -9.87 -19.32 5.00
CA VAL A 145 -10.83 -20.19 5.69
C VAL A 145 -11.61 -21.06 4.71
N LYS A 146 -12.10 -20.49 3.59
CA LYS A 146 -12.81 -21.27 2.57
C LYS A 146 -11.95 -22.37 1.92
N LEU A 147 -10.64 -22.16 1.87
CA LEU A 147 -9.68 -23.11 1.29
C LEU A 147 -9.11 -24.11 2.32
N GLY A 148 -9.42 -23.95 3.61
CA GLY A 148 -8.85 -24.76 4.69
C GLY A 148 -7.35 -24.51 4.91
N LEU A 149 -6.89 -23.29 4.60
CA LEU A 149 -5.49 -22.87 4.65
C LEU A 149 -5.21 -21.91 5.83
N GLU A 150 -6.03 -21.90 6.87
CA GLU A 150 -5.90 -20.94 7.99
C GLU A 150 -4.53 -20.94 8.70
N ASN A 151 -3.80 -22.05 8.66
CA ASN A 151 -2.47 -22.16 9.29
C ASN A 151 -1.32 -21.65 8.40
N ASP A 152 -1.58 -21.40 7.12
CA ASP A 152 -0.58 -20.98 6.13
C ASP A 152 -0.62 -19.47 5.88
N GLN A 153 -1.35 -18.72 6.72
CA GLN A 153 -1.35 -17.27 6.64
C GLN A 153 0.05 -16.74 6.94
N PRO A 154 0.67 -15.95 6.03
CA PRO A 154 1.91 -15.27 6.35
C PRO A 154 1.64 -14.37 7.56
N GLY A 155 2.40 -14.58 8.64
CA GLY A 155 2.22 -13.88 9.90
C GLY A 155 2.07 -12.38 9.68
N VAL A 156 0.92 -11.84 10.12
CA VAL A 156 0.59 -10.42 10.02
C VAL A 156 1.71 -9.65 10.70
N SER A 157 2.58 -9.04 9.90
CA SER A 157 3.60 -8.13 10.40
C SER A 157 2.85 -6.87 10.82
N ASN A 158 2.36 -6.88 12.06
CA ASN A 158 1.73 -5.73 12.68
C ASN A 158 2.80 -4.63 12.76
N PRO A 159 2.73 -3.55 11.97
CA PRO A 159 3.66 -2.45 12.13
C PRO A 159 3.18 -1.68 13.36
N HIS A 160 3.81 -1.97 14.49
CA HIS A 160 3.70 -1.19 15.72
C HIS A 160 3.98 0.30 15.46
#